data_AF-A0A1D6HBY5-F1
#
_entry.id   AF-A0A1D6HBY5-F1
#
_cell.length_a   1.000
_cell.length_b   1.000
_cell.length_c   1.000
_cell.angle_alpha   90.00
_cell.angle_beta   90.00
_cell.angle_gamma   90.00
#
_symmetry.space_group_name_H-M   'P 1'
#
loop_
_entity.id
_entity.type
_entity.pdbx_description
1 polymer ?
#
loop_
_entity_poly.entity_id
_entity_poly.type
_entity_poly.pdbx_seq_one_letter_code
_entity_poly.pdbx_strand_id
1 'polypeptide(L)'
;MFGPEGKRVKVILLDTRYHRDPLLSDGTILGDPQWQWLERELHGPQSEITIIGSSIQVVSNLSATTGPLFYVESWARFPRERERLFRLIDSSKRPGVLFISGDVHFGEITRFDCGAEYPSYDVTSSGLTQSVENSVPEVFQPLMRLLAILTPTTMRVLSPNCQYKSCTIGQPNFGAIEIDWNAVPPRIKLELRDVEGHSVHSVEFPISELQPSEAHAIKRQTHTFQRHCTLETELPWLTRYRLALMLFVIIAVFAVVVVMLAIACLSNFTKSSKKSKKE
;
A
#
# COMPACT_ATOMS: atom_id res chain seq x y z
N MET A 1 -1.37 -12.34 -24.78
CA MET A 1 -2.11 -13.49 -24.22
C MET A 1 -1.14 -14.65 -24.13
N PHE A 2 -1.06 -15.32 -22.99
CA PHE A 2 -0.10 -16.41 -22.73
C PHE A 2 -0.85 -17.66 -22.27
N GLY A 3 -0.38 -18.85 -22.67
CA GLY A 3 -0.95 -20.13 -22.28
C GLY A 3 -2.10 -20.64 -23.18
N PRO A 4 -2.46 -21.94 -23.05
CA PRO A 4 -3.55 -22.55 -23.80
C PRO A 4 -4.93 -22.14 -23.25
N GLU A 5 -6.00 -22.47 -23.98
CA GLU A 5 -7.38 -22.31 -23.51
C GLU A 5 -7.63 -22.97 -22.14
N GLY A 6 -8.39 -22.29 -21.27
CA GLY A 6 -8.60 -22.69 -19.88
C GLY A 6 -7.41 -22.47 -18.95
N LYS A 7 -6.26 -22.01 -19.46
CA LYS A 7 -5.05 -21.67 -18.68
C LYS A 7 -4.39 -20.37 -19.20
N ARG A 8 -5.22 -19.38 -19.56
CA ARG A 8 -4.76 -18.14 -20.22
C ARG A 8 -4.46 -17.04 -19.22
N VAL A 9 -3.33 -16.37 -19.41
CA VAL A 9 -2.93 -15.15 -18.70
C VAL A 9 -2.83 -13.99 -19.69
N LYS A 10 -3.49 -12.87 -19.38
CA LYS A 10 -3.29 -11.60 -20.08
C LYS A 10 -2.49 -10.66 -19.19
N VAL A 11 -1.55 -9.93 -19.77
CA VAL A 11 -0.78 -8.87 -19.09
C VAL A 11 -1.08 -7.56 -19.79
N ILE A 12 -1.45 -6.55 -19.02
CA ILE A 12 -1.73 -5.17 -19.45
C ILE A 12 -0.79 -4.28 -18.65
N LEU A 13 -0.03 -3.42 -19.30
CA LEU A 13 0.87 -2.49 -18.63
C LEU A 13 0.36 -1.07 -18.85
N LEU A 14 0.09 -0.36 -17.75
CA LEU A 14 -0.36 1.02 -17.75
C LEU A 14 0.83 1.97 -17.58
N ASP A 15 0.71 3.16 -18.17
CA ASP A 15 1.61 4.27 -17.93
C ASP A 15 0.87 5.31 -17.07
N THR A 16 1.25 5.43 -15.80
CA THR A 16 0.61 6.37 -14.86
C THR A 16 1.37 7.70 -14.75
N ARG A 17 2.21 8.02 -15.74
CA ARG A 17 3.06 9.23 -15.78
C ARG A 17 2.73 10.11 -16.97
N TYR A 18 2.63 9.53 -18.17
CA TYR A 18 2.59 10.29 -19.43
C TYR A 18 1.42 11.28 -19.52
N HIS A 19 0.22 10.85 -19.10
CA HIS A 19 -1.00 11.66 -19.15
C HIS A 19 -1.41 12.22 -17.78
N ARG A 20 -0.60 12.01 -16.74
CA ARG A 20 -1.03 12.25 -15.37
C ARG A 20 -1.04 13.74 -15.02
N ASP A 21 -2.18 14.21 -14.55
CA ASP A 21 -2.33 15.54 -13.96
C ASP A 21 -1.66 15.66 -12.58
N PRO A 22 -1.50 16.87 -12.00
CA PRO A 22 -0.89 17.04 -10.69
C PRO A 22 -1.59 16.23 -9.57
N LEU A 23 -0.82 15.67 -8.64
CA LEU A 23 -1.27 14.79 -7.52
C LEU A 23 -2.31 15.38 -6.54
N LEU A 24 -2.58 16.67 -6.64
CA LEU A 24 -3.52 17.42 -5.80
C LEU A 24 -4.70 17.97 -6.61
N SER A 25 -4.83 17.55 -7.86
CA SER A 25 -5.93 17.91 -8.75
C SER A 25 -7.03 16.85 -8.74
N ASP A 26 -8.19 17.18 -9.31
CA ASP A 26 -9.23 16.21 -9.66
C ASP A 26 -9.11 15.72 -11.12
N GLY A 27 -7.88 15.77 -11.65
CA GLY A 27 -7.54 15.41 -13.03
C GLY A 27 -7.39 13.91 -13.28
N THR A 28 -6.77 13.55 -14.41
CA THR A 28 -6.64 12.18 -14.90
C THR A 28 -5.29 11.53 -14.57
N ILE A 29 -5.27 10.19 -14.51
CA ILE A 29 -4.03 9.40 -14.46
C ILE A 29 -3.64 8.93 -15.86
N LEU A 30 -4.57 8.32 -16.58
CA LEU A 30 -4.29 7.64 -17.85
C LEU A 30 -4.57 8.52 -19.07
N GLY A 31 -5.37 9.58 -18.94
CA GLY A 31 -5.88 10.34 -20.07
C GLY A 31 -6.86 9.53 -20.94
N ASP A 32 -7.67 10.24 -21.73
CA ASP A 32 -8.70 9.61 -22.54
C ASP A 32 -8.18 8.53 -23.52
N PRO A 33 -7.04 8.71 -24.22
CA PRO A 33 -6.55 7.71 -25.17
C PRO A 33 -6.24 6.36 -24.51
N GLN A 34 -5.56 6.38 -23.36
CA GLN A 34 -5.19 5.14 -22.66
C GLN A 34 -6.40 4.53 -21.94
N TRP A 35 -7.34 5.34 -21.44
CA TRP A 35 -8.62 4.84 -20.92
C TRP A 35 -9.43 4.09 -21.98
N GLN A 36 -9.59 4.66 -23.18
CA GLN A 36 -10.28 4.00 -24.29
C GLN A 36 -9.57 2.72 -24.76
N TRP A 37 -8.24 2.71 -24.70
CA TRP A 37 -7.47 1.50 -24.98
C TRP A 37 -7.70 0.43 -23.91
N LEU A 38 -7.59 0.77 -22.62
CA LEU A 38 -7.81 -0.14 -21.50
C LEU A 38 -9.21 -0.75 -21.53
N GLU A 39 -10.23 0.07 -21.82
CA GLU A 39 -11.62 -0.39 -21.97
C GLU A 39 -11.76 -1.45 -23.07
N ARG A 40 -11.16 -1.22 -24.25
CA ARG A 40 -11.14 -2.21 -25.33
C ARG A 40 -10.40 -3.49 -24.94
N GLU A 41 -9.29 -3.38 -24.21
CA GLU A 41 -8.54 -4.55 -23.75
C GLU A 41 -9.32 -5.39 -22.75
N LEU A 42 -10.10 -4.77 -21.86
CA LEU A 42 -10.90 -5.48 -20.86
C LEU A 42 -12.14 -6.15 -21.48
N HIS A 43 -12.79 -5.49 -22.44
CA HIS A 43 -13.91 -6.06 -23.22
C HIS A 43 -13.47 -7.05 -24.30
N GLY A 44 -12.18 -7.10 -24.63
CA GLY A 44 -11.62 -8.04 -25.61
C GLY A 44 -11.59 -9.50 -25.13
N PRO A 45 -10.86 -10.38 -25.84
CA PRO A 45 -10.83 -11.82 -25.54
C PRO A 45 -10.51 -12.12 -24.07
N GLN A 46 -11.32 -12.99 -23.46
CA GLN A 46 -11.21 -13.35 -22.05
C GLN A 46 -9.96 -14.21 -21.77
N SER A 47 -9.52 -14.13 -20.52
CA SER A 47 -8.42 -14.90 -19.94
C SER A 47 -8.79 -15.24 -18.50
N GLU A 48 -8.33 -16.39 -18.01
CA GLU A 48 -8.59 -16.81 -16.63
C GLU A 48 -7.98 -15.85 -15.62
N ILE A 49 -6.82 -15.28 -15.96
CA ILE A 49 -6.14 -14.25 -15.17
C ILE A 49 -5.79 -13.06 -16.06
N THR A 50 -5.99 -11.86 -15.53
CA THR A 50 -5.58 -10.59 -16.17
C THR A 50 -4.72 -9.79 -15.19
N ILE A 51 -3.42 -9.72 -15.44
CA ILE A 51 -2.50 -8.93 -14.63
C ILE A 51 -2.43 -7.53 -15.22
N ILE A 52 -2.77 -6.52 -14.42
CA ILE A 52 -2.62 -5.10 -14.74
C ILE A 52 -1.41 -4.56 -13.98
N GLY A 53 -0.35 -4.24 -14.70
CA GLY A 53 0.81 -3.54 -14.15
C GLY A 53 0.57 -2.04 -14.10
N SER A 54 0.77 -1.45 -12.93
CA SER A 54 0.68 -0.01 -12.68
C SER A 54 1.99 0.49 -12.07
N SER A 55 2.50 1.66 -12.49
CA SER A 55 3.75 2.18 -11.92
C SER A 55 3.63 2.55 -10.44
N ILE A 56 2.42 2.94 -10.00
CA ILE A 56 2.10 3.33 -8.61
C ILE A 56 1.03 2.40 -8.03
N GLN A 57 0.92 2.33 -6.71
CA GLN A 57 -0.06 1.45 -6.02
C GLN A 57 -1.51 1.78 -6.40
N VAL A 58 -2.29 0.74 -6.71
CA VAL A 58 -3.70 0.86 -7.09
C VAL A 58 -4.60 0.78 -5.86
N VAL A 59 -4.35 -0.20 -4.99
CA VAL A 59 -5.21 -0.49 -3.83
C VAL A 59 -4.79 0.29 -2.59
N SER A 60 -3.49 0.38 -2.30
CA SER A 60 -2.98 1.02 -1.09
C SER A 60 -3.26 2.53 -1.05
N ASN A 61 -3.48 3.07 0.16
CA ASN A 61 -3.60 4.50 0.41
C ASN A 61 -2.77 4.93 1.63
N LEU A 62 -1.49 4.58 1.63
CA LEU A 62 -0.55 4.89 2.71
C LEU A 62 -0.55 6.39 3.08
N SER A 63 -0.59 7.27 2.06
CA SER A 63 -0.64 8.73 2.22
C SER A 63 -1.78 9.24 3.11
N ALA A 64 -2.90 8.50 3.21
CA ALA A 64 -4.00 8.90 4.08
C ALA A 64 -3.66 8.81 5.57
N THR A 65 -2.73 7.93 5.96
CA THR A 65 -2.36 7.66 7.36
C THR A 65 -0.94 8.12 7.72
N THR A 66 -0.11 8.45 6.73
CA THR A 66 1.22 9.02 6.94
C THR A 66 1.24 10.56 6.86
N GLY A 67 0.20 11.18 6.29
CA GLY A 67 0.07 12.64 6.29
C GLY A 67 -0.10 13.22 7.71
N PRO A 68 0.47 14.40 8.01
CA PRO A 68 1.25 15.27 7.13
C PRO A 68 2.75 14.96 7.09
N LEU A 69 3.22 13.82 7.60
CA LEU A 69 4.65 13.52 7.70
C LEU A 69 5.31 13.31 6.34
N PHE A 70 4.67 12.53 5.47
CA PHE A 70 5.09 12.32 4.09
C PHE A 70 3.93 11.78 3.23
N TYR A 71 4.08 11.94 1.92
CA TYR A 71 3.11 11.50 0.92
C TYR A 71 3.81 10.66 -0.13
N VAL A 72 3.19 9.53 -0.47
CA VAL A 72 3.53 8.69 -1.61
C VAL A 72 2.48 8.81 -2.70
N GLU A 73 2.89 8.54 -3.94
CA GLU A 73 1.98 8.54 -5.05
C GLU A 73 1.18 7.23 -5.10
N SER A 74 -0.11 7.33 -5.41
CA SER A 74 -0.98 6.17 -5.62
C SER A 74 -2.23 6.59 -6.37
N TRP A 75 -2.98 5.60 -6.88
CA TRP A 75 -4.29 5.84 -7.46
C TRP A 75 -5.27 6.46 -6.46
N ALA A 76 -5.07 6.26 -5.16
CA ALA A 76 -5.91 6.85 -4.12
C ALA A 76 -5.82 8.39 -4.05
N ARG A 77 -4.80 8.99 -4.70
CA ARG A 77 -4.68 10.45 -4.90
C ARG A 77 -5.65 10.99 -5.95
N PHE A 78 -6.16 10.13 -6.82
CA PHE A 78 -7.15 10.45 -7.86
C PHE A 78 -8.39 9.56 -7.65
N PRO A 79 -9.21 9.82 -6.61
CA PRO A 79 -10.28 8.92 -6.22
C PRO A 79 -11.28 8.65 -7.34
N ARG A 80 -11.57 9.64 -8.20
CA ARG A 80 -12.46 9.47 -9.37
C ARG A 80 -11.88 8.50 -10.41
N GLU A 81 -10.58 8.59 -10.68
CA GLU A 81 -9.90 7.72 -11.65
C GLU A 81 -9.76 6.29 -11.10
N ARG A 82 -9.47 6.16 -9.80
CA ARG A 82 -9.47 4.85 -9.12
C ARG A 82 -10.86 4.22 -9.17
N GLU A 83 -11.90 4.99 -8.90
CA GLU A 83 -13.28 4.49 -8.99
C GLU A 83 -13.63 4.10 -10.43
N ARG A 84 -13.24 4.90 -11.43
CA ARG A 84 -13.40 4.59 -12.85
C ARG A 84 -12.74 3.26 -13.23
N LEU A 85 -11.55 2.97 -12.70
CA LEU A 85 -10.84 1.69 -12.94
C LEU A 85 -11.66 0.50 -12.44
N PHE A 86 -12.10 0.57 -11.19
CA PHE A 86 -12.86 -0.51 -10.56
C PHE A 86 -14.24 -0.71 -11.22
N ARG A 87 -14.94 0.39 -11.58
CA ARG A 87 -16.19 0.30 -12.36
C ARG A 87 -15.98 -0.30 -13.74
N LEU A 88 -14.86 0.00 -14.41
CA LEU A 88 -14.54 -0.59 -15.71
C LEU A 88 -14.28 -2.10 -15.59
N ILE A 89 -13.54 -2.53 -14.56
CA ILE A 89 -13.33 -3.95 -14.28
C ILE A 89 -14.67 -4.66 -14.05
N ASP A 90 -15.54 -4.08 -13.22
CA ASP A 90 -16.85 -4.65 -12.92
C ASP A 90 -17.78 -4.70 -14.15
N SER A 91 -17.89 -3.62 -14.90
CA SER A 91 -18.74 -3.54 -16.10
C SER A 91 -18.26 -4.43 -17.25
N SER A 92 -16.95 -4.60 -17.42
CA SER A 92 -16.38 -5.51 -18.42
C SER A 92 -16.58 -7.00 -18.08
N LYS A 93 -17.00 -7.31 -16.84
CA LYS A 93 -17.12 -8.68 -16.30
C LYS A 93 -15.85 -9.50 -16.52
N ARG A 94 -14.70 -8.84 -16.52
CA ARG A 94 -13.38 -9.48 -16.66
C ARG A 94 -13.09 -10.28 -15.39
N PRO A 95 -12.91 -11.61 -15.45
CA PRO A 95 -12.49 -12.37 -14.29
C PRO A 95 -10.98 -12.23 -14.06
N GLY A 96 -10.53 -12.61 -12.87
CA GLY A 96 -9.11 -12.84 -12.62
C GLY A 96 -8.24 -11.59 -12.64
N VAL A 97 -8.80 -10.39 -12.43
CA VAL A 97 -7.99 -9.16 -12.46
C VAL A 97 -7.14 -9.05 -11.19
N LEU A 98 -5.84 -8.87 -11.39
CA LEU A 98 -4.84 -8.70 -10.35
C LEU A 98 -3.95 -7.52 -10.70
N PHE A 99 -3.45 -6.81 -9.70
CA PHE A 99 -2.52 -5.71 -9.89
C PHE A 99 -1.10 -6.07 -9.45
N ILE A 100 -0.13 -5.53 -10.19
CA ILE A 100 1.26 -5.43 -9.73
C ILE A 100 1.65 -3.95 -9.73
N SER A 101 2.36 -3.51 -8.70
CA SER A 101 2.70 -2.10 -8.53
C SER A 101 4.08 -1.85 -7.90
N GLY A 102 4.52 -0.59 -7.91
CA GLY A 102 5.83 -0.17 -7.42
C GLY A 102 5.84 1.24 -6.79
N ASP A 103 6.88 2.03 -7.07
CA ASP A 103 7.12 3.43 -6.65
C ASP A 103 7.47 3.65 -5.17
N VAL A 104 6.91 2.86 -4.26
CA VAL A 104 6.96 3.16 -2.82
C VAL A 104 8.17 2.65 -2.03
N HIS A 105 9.15 2.00 -2.67
CA HIS A 105 10.40 1.52 -2.07
C HIS A 105 10.25 0.46 -0.94
N PHE A 106 9.08 -0.16 -0.83
CA PHE A 106 8.86 -1.32 0.03
C PHE A 106 7.97 -2.35 -0.68
N GLY A 107 7.96 -3.57 -0.18
CA GLY A 107 7.05 -4.62 -0.62
C GLY A 107 5.82 -4.74 0.28
N GLU A 108 4.63 -4.91 -0.30
CA GLU A 108 3.42 -5.35 0.42
C GLU A 108 2.43 -6.06 -0.50
N ILE A 109 1.51 -6.82 0.08
CA ILE A 109 0.31 -7.31 -0.61
C ILE A 109 -0.92 -6.67 0.01
N THR A 110 -1.75 -6.07 -0.85
CA THR A 110 -3.01 -5.45 -0.43
C THR A 110 -4.19 -6.09 -1.16
N ARG A 111 -5.37 -6.00 -0.54
CA ARG A 111 -6.64 -6.60 -0.98
C ARG A 111 -7.76 -5.60 -0.77
N PHE A 112 -8.59 -5.44 -1.80
CA PHE A 112 -9.78 -4.59 -1.77
C PHE A 112 -11.01 -5.35 -2.26
N ASP A 113 -11.97 -5.56 -1.36
CA ASP A 113 -13.15 -6.41 -1.57
C ASP A 113 -14.38 -5.61 -2.03
N CYS A 114 -14.33 -4.28 -1.90
CA CYS A 114 -15.47 -3.40 -2.18
C CYS A 114 -15.29 -2.56 -3.47
N GLY A 115 -14.34 -2.93 -4.33
CA GLY A 115 -14.12 -2.27 -5.62
C GLY A 115 -14.88 -2.90 -6.78
N ALA A 116 -14.98 -4.23 -6.80
CA ALA A 116 -15.60 -5.01 -7.87
C ALA A 116 -16.36 -6.20 -7.27
N GLU A 117 -16.99 -7.02 -8.12
CA GLU A 117 -17.72 -8.26 -7.74
C GLU A 117 -16.82 -9.40 -7.21
N TYR A 118 -15.52 -9.15 -7.00
CA TYR A 118 -14.58 -10.07 -6.37
C TYR A 118 -13.38 -9.31 -5.77
N PRO A 119 -12.62 -9.94 -4.85
CA PRO A 119 -11.43 -9.33 -4.23
C PRO A 119 -10.37 -8.91 -5.24
N SER A 120 -9.96 -7.66 -5.20
CA SER A 120 -8.86 -7.12 -6.00
C SER A 120 -7.57 -7.13 -5.21
N TYR A 121 -6.59 -7.92 -5.64
CA TYR A 121 -5.26 -7.97 -5.05
C TYR A 121 -4.28 -7.06 -5.79
N ASP A 122 -3.39 -6.42 -5.04
CA ASP A 122 -2.28 -5.61 -5.56
C ASP A 122 -0.99 -6.03 -4.86
N VAL A 123 -0.07 -6.60 -5.64
CA VAL A 123 1.27 -7.00 -5.21
C VAL A 123 2.23 -5.86 -5.51
N THR A 124 2.54 -5.08 -4.47
CA THR A 124 3.54 -4.01 -4.58
C THR A 124 4.92 -4.58 -4.33
N SER A 125 5.80 -4.51 -5.33
CA SER A 125 7.19 -4.97 -5.27
C SER A 125 8.09 -3.80 -5.67
N SER A 126 8.62 -3.06 -4.69
CA SER A 126 9.29 -1.78 -4.95
C SER A 126 10.69 -1.66 -4.33
N GLY A 127 11.26 -2.71 -3.74
CA GLY A 127 12.50 -2.60 -2.96
C GLY A 127 13.81 -2.98 -3.66
N LEU A 128 13.80 -3.48 -4.91
CA LEU A 128 14.92 -4.27 -5.46
C LEU A 128 16.27 -3.52 -5.49
N THR A 129 16.31 -2.29 -5.98
CA THR A 129 17.53 -1.47 -6.06
C THR A 129 17.59 -0.41 -4.97
N GLN A 130 16.43 0.05 -4.52
CA GLN A 130 16.26 1.05 -3.49
C GLN A 130 15.14 0.55 -2.58
N SER A 131 15.48 0.29 -1.31
CA SER A 131 14.49 -0.07 -0.30
C SER A 131 14.47 0.97 0.82
N VAL A 132 13.30 1.15 1.43
CA VAL A 132 13.10 2.18 2.48
C VAL A 132 14.02 1.97 3.68
N GLU A 133 14.33 0.73 4.07
CA GLU A 133 15.27 0.45 5.16
C GLU A 133 16.73 0.71 4.75
N ASN A 134 17.08 0.50 3.48
CA ASN A 134 18.42 0.80 2.96
C ASN A 134 18.62 2.30 2.68
N SER A 135 17.55 3.08 2.75
CA SER A 135 17.56 4.54 2.56
C SER A 135 17.93 5.31 3.83
N VAL A 136 18.00 4.62 4.97
CA VAL A 136 18.33 5.21 6.28
C VAL A 136 19.55 4.50 6.88
N PRO A 137 20.35 5.17 7.73
CA PRO A 137 21.41 4.51 8.48
C PRO A 137 20.90 3.29 9.25
N GLU A 138 21.72 2.24 9.37
CA GLU A 138 21.33 0.95 9.98
C GLU A 138 20.72 1.10 11.38
N VAL A 139 21.23 2.05 12.18
CA VAL A 139 20.72 2.35 13.53
C VAL A 139 19.24 2.78 13.55
N PHE A 140 18.71 3.28 12.43
CA PHE A 140 17.31 3.70 12.29
C PHE A 140 16.41 2.66 11.61
N GLN A 141 16.92 1.54 11.10
CA GLN A 141 16.08 0.50 10.49
C GLN A 141 15.05 -0.10 11.45
N PRO A 142 15.37 -0.38 12.73
CA PRO A 142 14.36 -0.83 13.69
C PRO A 142 13.22 0.18 13.88
N LEU A 143 13.52 1.48 13.80
CA LEU A 143 12.53 2.54 13.85
C LEU A 143 11.61 2.48 12.62
N MET A 144 12.14 2.26 11.42
CA MET A 144 11.31 2.10 10.21
C MET A 144 10.34 0.92 10.32
N ARG A 145 10.80 -0.23 10.85
CA ARG A 145 9.94 -1.40 11.11
C ARG A 145 8.86 -1.10 12.14
N LEU A 146 9.20 -0.36 13.20
CA LEU A 146 8.24 0.10 14.20
C LEU A 146 7.19 1.02 13.56
N LEU A 147 7.60 2.00 12.75
CA LEU A 147 6.67 2.90 12.06
C LEU A 147 5.73 2.11 11.13
N ALA A 148 6.21 1.09 10.42
CA ALA A 148 5.37 0.23 9.61
C ALA A 148 4.30 -0.53 10.42
N ILE A 149 4.63 -0.98 11.64
CA ILE A 149 3.68 -1.63 12.56
C ILE A 149 2.64 -0.63 13.08
N LEU A 150 3.07 0.61 13.34
CA LEU A 150 2.22 1.66 13.91
C LEU A 150 1.30 2.31 12.87
N THR A 151 1.64 2.19 11.59
CA THR A 151 0.88 2.80 10.49
C THR A 151 -0.42 2.03 10.25
N PRO A 152 -1.59 2.67 10.41
CA PRO A 152 -2.86 2.02 10.08
C PRO A 152 -2.95 1.68 8.60
N THR A 153 -3.32 0.44 8.30
CA THR A 153 -3.54 -0.05 6.92
C THR A 153 -4.73 -0.97 6.88
N THR A 154 -5.77 -0.57 6.16
CA THR A 154 -7.03 -1.33 6.13
C THR A 154 -7.07 -2.33 4.99
N MET A 155 -6.27 -2.07 3.94
CA MET A 155 -6.19 -2.90 2.74
C MET A 155 -5.10 -3.98 2.82
N ARG A 156 -4.18 -3.92 3.79
CA ARG A 156 -3.06 -4.87 3.85
C ARG A 156 -3.51 -6.30 4.15
N VAL A 157 -2.98 -7.26 3.39
CA VAL A 157 -3.13 -8.68 3.68
C VAL A 157 -2.18 -9.01 4.81
N LEU A 158 -2.73 -9.41 5.96
CA LEU A 158 -1.94 -9.90 7.09
C LEU A 158 -2.00 -11.43 7.07
N SER A 159 -0.84 -12.07 7.06
CA SER A 159 -0.68 -13.52 6.95
C SER A 159 0.33 -13.99 8.01
N PRO A 160 0.20 -15.22 8.55
CA PRO A 160 1.25 -15.82 9.36
C PRO A 160 2.59 -15.94 8.61
N ASN A 161 2.56 -15.96 7.26
CA ASN A 161 3.74 -16.08 6.41
C ASN A 161 4.48 -14.74 6.20
N CYS A 162 4.17 -13.71 6.97
CA CYS A 162 4.90 -12.45 6.93
C CYS A 162 6.19 -12.54 7.74
N GLN A 163 7.32 -12.20 7.14
CA GLN A 163 8.60 -12.04 7.85
C GLN A 163 8.52 -11.00 8.98
N TYR A 164 7.77 -9.91 8.75
CA TYR A 164 7.58 -8.84 9.72
C TYR A 164 6.11 -8.74 10.15
N LYS A 165 5.88 -8.30 11.40
CA LYS A 165 4.52 -8.12 11.97
C LYS A 165 3.65 -7.14 11.18
N SER A 166 4.25 -6.17 10.50
CA SER A 166 3.55 -5.21 9.64
C SER A 166 3.12 -5.81 8.30
N CYS A 167 3.65 -6.97 7.90
CA CYS A 167 3.55 -7.51 6.54
C CYS A 167 4.04 -6.54 5.45
N THR A 168 4.95 -5.64 5.80
CA THR A 168 5.65 -4.73 4.90
C THR A 168 7.12 -5.11 4.86
N ILE A 169 7.69 -5.21 3.67
CA ILE A 169 9.09 -5.58 3.44
C ILE A 169 9.87 -4.31 3.08
N GLY A 170 10.59 -3.75 4.05
CA GLY A 170 11.40 -2.56 3.83
C GLY A 170 12.81 -2.83 3.29
N GLN A 171 13.19 -4.12 3.21
CA GLN A 171 14.45 -4.62 2.65
C GLN A 171 14.32 -4.87 1.13
N PRO A 172 15.44 -5.06 0.39
CA PRO A 172 15.39 -5.42 -1.02
C PRO A 172 14.54 -6.65 -1.28
N ASN A 173 13.61 -6.52 -2.24
CA ASN A 173 12.64 -7.56 -2.56
C ASN A 173 12.16 -7.48 -4.00
N PHE A 174 11.59 -8.58 -4.49
CA PHE A 174 10.88 -8.65 -5.76
C PHE A 174 9.59 -9.48 -5.64
N GLY A 175 8.63 -9.22 -6.53
CA GLY A 175 7.35 -9.94 -6.57
C GLY A 175 7.41 -11.21 -7.42
N ALA A 176 6.63 -12.23 -7.03
CA ALA A 176 6.39 -13.43 -7.81
C ALA A 176 4.90 -13.79 -7.79
N ILE A 177 4.40 -14.29 -8.93
CA ILE A 177 3.05 -14.83 -9.06
C ILE A 177 3.21 -16.24 -9.61
N GLU A 178 2.74 -17.22 -8.84
CA GLU A 178 2.74 -18.63 -9.21
C GLU A 178 1.30 -19.08 -9.42
N ILE A 179 1.03 -19.75 -10.54
CA ILE A 179 -0.30 -20.28 -10.85
C ILE A 179 -0.18 -21.79 -11.01
N ASP A 180 -0.76 -22.52 -10.07
CA ASP A 180 -0.89 -23.97 -10.14
C ASP A 180 -2.23 -24.35 -10.78
N TRP A 181 -2.16 -24.63 -12.09
CA TRP A 181 -3.30 -25.09 -12.88
C TRP A 181 -3.67 -26.55 -12.64
N ASN A 182 -2.82 -27.33 -11.96
CA ASN A 182 -3.02 -28.76 -11.74
C ASN A 182 -3.58 -29.04 -10.33
N ALA A 183 -3.49 -28.07 -9.41
CA ALA A 183 -4.20 -28.11 -8.15
C ALA A 183 -5.72 -28.23 -8.36
N VAL A 184 -6.40 -28.86 -7.40
CA VAL A 184 -7.86 -29.04 -7.41
C VAL A 184 -8.45 -28.44 -6.13
N PRO A 185 -9.09 -27.25 -6.19
CA PRO A 185 -9.24 -26.37 -7.36
C PRO A 185 -7.92 -25.67 -7.76
N PRO A 186 -7.77 -25.14 -8.99
CA PRO A 186 -6.60 -24.37 -9.41
C PRO A 186 -6.31 -23.20 -8.46
N ARG A 187 -5.03 -22.98 -8.16
CA ARG A 187 -4.60 -22.02 -7.14
C ARG A 187 -3.64 -20.98 -7.71
N ILE A 188 -3.67 -19.81 -7.10
CA ILE A 188 -2.70 -18.75 -7.34
C ILE A 188 -2.03 -18.38 -6.02
N LYS A 189 -0.72 -18.20 -6.10
CA LYS A 189 0.11 -17.74 -5.00
C LYS A 189 0.74 -16.41 -5.39
N LEU A 190 0.46 -15.38 -4.60
CA LEU A 190 1.08 -14.08 -4.72
C LEU A 190 2.18 -13.98 -3.66
N GLU A 191 3.39 -13.61 -4.06
CA GLU A 191 4.56 -13.62 -3.19
C GLU A 191 5.41 -12.37 -3.34
N LEU A 192 6.06 -12.01 -2.24
CA LEU A 192 7.26 -11.18 -2.21
C LEU A 192 8.42 -12.06 -1.77
N ARG A 193 9.55 -11.91 -2.45
CA ARG A 193 10.78 -12.66 -2.20
C ARG A 193 11.92 -11.72 -1.87
N ASP A 194 12.83 -12.14 -1.00
CA ASP A 194 14.12 -11.48 -0.80
C ASP A 194 15.04 -11.69 -2.02
N VAL A 195 16.21 -11.07 -2.02
CA VAL A 195 17.15 -11.16 -3.16
C VAL A 195 17.79 -12.54 -3.30
N GLU A 196 17.75 -13.36 -2.25
CA GLU A 196 18.15 -14.77 -2.27
C GLU A 196 17.03 -15.69 -2.82
N GLY A 197 15.81 -15.17 -2.98
CA GLY A 197 14.65 -15.88 -3.53
C GLY A 197 13.75 -16.55 -2.50
N HIS A 198 13.99 -16.36 -1.20
CA HIS A 198 13.10 -16.87 -0.15
C HIS A 198 11.82 -16.04 -0.07
N SER A 199 10.69 -16.71 0.17
CA SER A 199 9.40 -16.05 0.36
C SER A 199 9.38 -15.30 1.71
N VAL A 200 9.21 -13.98 1.66
CA VAL A 200 9.15 -13.09 2.84
C VAL A 200 7.72 -12.65 3.16
N HIS A 201 6.81 -12.79 2.19
CA HIS A 201 5.38 -12.62 2.36
C HIS A 201 4.66 -13.37 1.25
N SER A 202 3.60 -14.09 1.60
CA SER A 202 2.79 -14.80 0.59
C SER A 202 1.31 -14.88 0.99
N VAL A 203 0.44 -14.84 -0.01
CA VAL A 203 -0.96 -15.24 0.10
C VAL A 203 -1.30 -16.21 -1.03
N GLU A 204 -2.11 -17.22 -0.71
CA GLU A 204 -2.49 -18.27 -1.66
C GLU A 204 -3.99 -18.54 -1.57
N PHE A 205 -4.65 -18.57 -2.72
CA PHE A 205 -6.11 -18.70 -2.80
C PHE A 205 -6.52 -19.39 -4.12
N PRO A 206 -7.73 -19.98 -4.19
CA PRO A 206 -8.22 -20.58 -5.42
C PRO A 206 -8.53 -19.51 -6.48
N ILE A 207 -8.29 -19.80 -7.76
CA ILE A 207 -8.59 -18.88 -8.87
C ILE A 207 -10.09 -18.52 -8.91
N SER A 208 -10.96 -19.41 -8.44
CA SER A 208 -12.40 -19.17 -8.32
C SER A 208 -12.77 -18.00 -7.41
N GLU A 209 -11.86 -17.56 -6.52
CA GLU A 209 -12.06 -16.35 -5.70
C GLU A 209 -12.08 -15.07 -6.56
N LEU A 210 -11.43 -15.08 -7.72
CA LEU A 210 -11.37 -13.95 -8.66
C LEU A 210 -12.46 -14.02 -9.74
N GLN A 211 -13.54 -14.74 -9.48
CA GLN A 211 -14.68 -14.84 -10.39
C GLN A 211 -15.82 -13.96 -9.88
N PRO A 212 -16.54 -13.25 -10.77
CA PRO A 212 -17.73 -12.50 -10.39
C PRO A 212 -18.71 -13.36 -9.60
N SER A 213 -19.13 -12.90 -8.43
CA SER A 213 -20.07 -13.62 -7.58
C SER A 213 -21.06 -12.67 -6.91
N GLU A 214 -22.35 -12.99 -6.96
CA GLU A 214 -23.40 -12.25 -6.23
C GLU A 214 -23.15 -12.23 -4.70
N ALA A 215 -22.39 -13.19 -4.16
CA ALA A 215 -21.99 -13.18 -2.75
C ALA A 215 -21.08 -12.00 -2.39
N HIS A 216 -20.33 -11.49 -3.36
CA HIS A 216 -19.45 -10.32 -3.26
C HIS A 216 -20.10 -9.07 -3.87
N ALA A 217 -21.35 -9.15 -4.36
CA ALA A 217 -22.11 -7.98 -4.78
C ALA A 217 -22.19 -7.01 -3.60
N ILE A 218 -21.51 -5.87 -3.76
CA ILE A 218 -21.21 -4.79 -2.82
C ILE A 218 -22.14 -4.76 -1.59
N LYS A 219 -21.79 -5.53 -0.54
CA LYS A 219 -22.38 -5.39 0.80
C LYS A 219 -21.56 -4.41 1.63
N ARG A 220 -21.47 -3.16 1.18
CA ARG A 220 -20.87 -2.10 1.98
C ARG A 220 -21.84 -1.76 3.12
N GLN A 221 -21.59 -2.28 4.32
CA GLN A 221 -22.36 -1.86 5.48
C GLN A 221 -21.96 -0.43 5.83
N THR A 222 -22.92 0.48 5.74
CA THR A 222 -22.73 1.87 6.15
C THR A 222 -22.48 1.92 7.66
N HIS A 223 -21.46 2.68 8.07
CA HIS A 223 -21.08 2.96 9.47
C HIS A 223 -20.35 1.88 10.28
N THR A 224 -19.91 0.77 9.68
CA THR A 224 -19.06 -0.23 10.36
C THR A 224 -17.71 -0.38 9.70
N PHE A 225 -16.67 -0.63 10.51
CA PHE A 225 -15.34 -0.95 9.99
C PHE A 225 -15.37 -2.35 9.37
N GLN A 226 -15.06 -2.42 8.08
CA GLN A 226 -14.93 -3.68 7.35
C GLN A 226 -13.51 -3.77 6.78
N ARG A 227 -12.77 -4.80 7.20
CA ARG A 227 -11.43 -5.09 6.69
C ARG A 227 -11.50 -5.25 5.16
N HIS A 228 -10.48 -4.75 4.46
CA HIS A 228 -10.40 -4.78 2.99
C HIS A 228 -11.53 -4.02 2.26
N CYS A 229 -12.32 -3.22 2.96
CA CYS A 229 -13.41 -2.42 2.38
C CYS A 229 -13.40 -0.96 2.85
N THR A 230 -13.19 -0.70 4.15
CA THR A 230 -13.08 0.65 4.69
C THR A 230 -11.76 1.29 4.26
N LEU A 231 -11.81 2.38 3.50
CA LEU A 231 -10.61 3.08 3.03
C LEU A 231 -9.88 3.76 4.20
N GLU A 232 -8.56 3.92 4.09
CA GLU A 232 -7.75 4.64 5.09
C GLU A 232 -8.22 6.09 5.32
N THR A 233 -8.82 6.71 4.30
CA THR A 233 -9.42 8.06 4.38
C THR A 233 -10.67 8.12 5.24
N GLU A 234 -11.34 6.99 5.45
CA GLU A 234 -12.60 6.85 6.20
C GLU A 234 -12.36 6.49 7.66
N LEU A 235 -11.11 6.25 8.06
CA LEU A 235 -10.75 5.97 9.43
C LEU A 235 -11.07 7.16 10.36
N PRO A 236 -11.44 6.89 11.63
CA PRO A 236 -11.54 7.94 12.64
C PRO A 236 -10.26 8.78 12.71
N TRP A 237 -10.41 10.09 12.87
CA TRP A 237 -9.28 11.02 12.78
C TRP A 237 -8.12 10.67 13.73
N LEU A 238 -8.41 10.20 14.94
CA LEU A 238 -7.40 9.75 15.91
C LEU A 238 -6.57 8.58 15.39
N THR A 239 -7.22 7.60 14.75
CA THR A 239 -6.55 6.44 14.16
C THR A 239 -5.75 6.88 12.93
N ARG A 240 -6.38 7.67 12.06
CA ARG A 240 -5.77 8.16 10.82
C ARG A 240 -4.51 8.97 11.06
N TYR A 241 -4.55 9.92 12.00
CA TYR A 241 -3.43 10.82 12.31
C TYR A 241 -2.57 10.35 13.48
N ARG A 242 -2.75 9.12 13.96
CA ARG A 242 -2.06 8.57 15.13
C ARG A 242 -0.54 8.77 15.08
N LEU A 243 0.07 8.49 13.92
CA LEU A 243 1.52 8.61 13.73
C LEU A 243 2.00 10.05 13.92
N ALA A 244 1.31 10.99 13.29
CA ALA A 244 1.59 12.42 13.40
C ALA A 244 1.39 12.92 14.84
N LEU A 245 0.28 12.54 15.49
CA LEU A 245 0.00 12.88 16.88
C LEU A 245 1.10 12.39 17.81
N MET A 246 1.55 11.13 17.66
CA MET A 246 2.65 10.58 18.46
C MET A 246 3.95 11.38 18.26
N LEU A 247 4.29 11.71 17.01
CA LEU A 247 5.49 12.51 16.72
C LEU A 247 5.43 13.90 17.35
N PHE A 248 4.32 14.62 17.17
CA PHE A 248 4.16 15.96 17.73
C PHE A 248 4.18 15.96 19.26
N VAL A 249 3.60 14.94 19.91
CA VAL A 249 3.68 14.77 21.36
C VAL A 249 5.13 14.53 21.80
N ILE A 250 5.88 13.67 21.11
CA ILE A 250 7.30 13.41 21.43
C ILE A 250 8.12 14.69 21.31
N ILE A 251 7.94 15.45 20.22
CA ILE A 251 8.65 16.73 20.00
C ILE A 251 8.31 17.73 21.10
N ALA A 252 7.02 17.86 21.47
CA ALA A 252 6.59 18.78 22.52
C ALA A 252 7.18 18.41 23.89
N VAL A 253 7.16 17.12 24.25
CA VAL A 253 7.77 16.63 25.51
C VAL A 253 9.27 16.89 25.52
N PHE A 254 9.96 16.60 24.41
CA PHE A 254 11.40 16.86 24.29
C PHE A 254 11.73 18.34 24.46
N ALA A 255 10.97 19.23 23.81
CA ALA A 255 11.14 20.67 23.95
C ALA A 255 10.96 21.14 25.40
N VAL A 256 9.95 20.62 26.11
CA VAL A 256 9.73 20.92 27.54
C VAL A 256 10.93 20.45 28.38
N VAL A 257 11.44 19.24 28.15
CA VAL A 257 12.62 18.72 28.88
C VAL A 257 13.84 19.59 28.63
N VAL A 258 14.11 19.99 27.39
CA VAL A 258 15.23 20.87 27.04
C VAL A 258 15.11 22.23 27.73
N VAL A 259 13.91 22.83 27.74
CA VAL A 259 13.66 24.10 28.44
C VAL A 259 13.88 23.95 29.95
N MET A 260 13.38 22.88 30.55
CA MET A 260 13.58 22.61 31.98
C MET A 260 15.06 22.41 32.34
N LEU A 261 15.82 21.70 31.50
CA LEU A 261 17.27 21.54 31.67
C LEU A 261 18.01 22.87 31.53
N ALA A 262 17.65 23.71 30.56
CA ALA A 262 18.24 25.03 30.37
C ALA A 262 17.98 25.95 31.58
N ILE A 263 16.74 25.98 32.09
CA ILE A 263 16.39 26.73 33.32
C ILE A 263 17.19 26.21 34.51
N ALA A 264 17.31 24.89 34.67
CA ALA A 264 18.11 24.29 35.75
C ALA A 264 19.59 24.69 35.65
N CYS A 265 20.19 24.63 34.46
CA CYS A 265 21.57 25.08 34.23
C CYS A 265 21.76 26.57 34.56
N LEU A 266 20.89 27.46 34.07
CA LEU A 266 20.96 28.89 34.36
C LEU A 266 20.79 29.20 35.86
N SER A 267 19.91 28.48 36.54
CA SER A 267 19.72 28.62 37.98
C SER A 267 20.96 28.20 38.79
N ASN A 268 21.69 27.18 38.33
CA ASN A 268 22.93 26.73 38.96
C ASN A 268 24.10 27.68 38.68
N PHE A 269 24.22 28.21 37.46
CA PHE A 269 25.21 29.23 37.12
C PHE A 269 25.02 30.53 37.93
N THR A 270 23.79 31.01 38.08
CA THR A 270 23.50 32.21 38.88
C THR A 270 23.76 32.00 40.37
N LYS A 271 23.48 30.80 40.92
CA LYS A 271 23.88 30.44 42.30
C LYS A 271 25.39 30.41 42.47
N SER A 272 26.13 29.82 41.52
CA SER A 272 27.60 29.75 41.55
C SER A 272 28.25 31.14 41.47
N SER A 273 27.77 32.00 40.57
CA SER A 273 28.26 33.38 40.43
C SER A 273 27.99 34.23 41.68
N LYS A 274 26.84 34.07 42.34
CA LYS A 274 26.55 34.74 43.62
C LYS A 274 27.44 34.26 44.76
N LYS A 275 27.92 33.01 44.72
CA LYS A 275 28.83 32.46 45.73
C LYS A 275 30.25 32.98 45.54
N SER A 276 30.73 33.08 44.30
CA SER A 276 32.05 33.64 43.96
C SER A 276 32.20 35.15 44.20
N LYS A 277 31.11 35.93 44.27
CA LYS A 277 31.15 37.37 44.63
C LYS A 277 31.13 37.64 46.14
N LYS A 278 31.03 36.61 46.97
CA LYS A 278 30.96 36.71 48.44
C LYS A 278 32.25 36.27 49.15
N GLU A 279 33.25 35.83 48.40
CA GLU A 279 34.64 35.65 48.83
C GLU A 279 35.47 36.84 48.32
#